data_AF-A0A800FBK9-F1
#
_entry.id   AF-A0A800FBK9-F1
#
_cell.length_a   1.000
_cell.length_b   1.000
_cell.length_c   1.000
_cell.angle_alpha   90.00
_cell.angle_beta   90.00
_cell.angle_gamma   90.00
#
_symmetry.space_group_name_H-M   'P 1'
#
loop_
_entity.id
_entity.type
_entity.pdbx_description
1 polymer ?
#
loop_
_entity_poly.entity_id
_entity_poly.type
_entity_poly.pdbx_seq_one_letter_code
_entity_poly.pdbx_strand_id
1 'polypeptide(L)'
;MAFAVGSHRGALDRDLPIGDQSETALQERLDALSLPFADEPFALADVSFHLGWTFHRAGPNTTDQPRRVMTIIYMDADMRLAEPTNENQRLDAETWCPGAGVGEVIDSPLNPVLYSGCALTASASRVE
;
A
#
# COMPACT_ATOMS: atom_id res chain seq x y z
N MET A 1 9.03 12.69 -2.68
CA MET A 1 8.65 11.48 -1.91
C MET A 1 9.90 10.66 -1.81
N ALA A 2 10.24 10.14 -0.64
CA ALA A 2 11.45 9.36 -0.43
C ALA A 2 11.11 7.91 -0.05
N PHE A 3 11.79 6.93 -0.65
CA PHE A 3 11.54 5.50 -0.43
C PHE A 3 12.82 4.79 0.00
N ALA A 4 12.78 4.01 1.08
CA ALA A 4 13.88 3.15 1.49
C ALA A 4 13.90 1.89 0.60
N VAL A 5 14.88 1.82 -0.32
CA VAL A 5 14.94 0.78 -1.35
C VAL A 5 15.14 -0.60 -0.71
N GLY A 6 14.30 -1.56 -1.11
CA GLY A 6 14.37 -2.95 -0.60
C GLY A 6 13.78 -3.17 0.79
N SER A 7 13.32 -2.12 1.47
CA SER A 7 12.84 -2.18 2.85
C SER A 7 11.61 -3.06 3.08
N HIS A 8 10.82 -3.32 2.03
CA HIS A 8 9.69 -4.26 2.06
C HIS A 8 10.07 -5.70 2.39
N ARG A 9 11.36 -6.06 2.30
CA ARG A 9 11.87 -7.40 2.64
C ARG A 9 12.26 -7.55 4.11
N GLY A 10 12.36 -6.44 4.85
CA GLY A 10 12.80 -6.43 6.24
C GLY A 10 11.66 -6.71 7.22
N ALA A 11 11.89 -7.60 8.17
CA ALA A 11 11.02 -7.80 9.33
C ALA A 11 11.31 -6.72 10.39
N LEU A 12 10.96 -5.47 10.08
CA LEU A 12 10.99 -4.38 11.04
C LEU A 12 9.66 -4.31 11.80
N ASP A 13 9.73 -4.19 13.12
CA ASP A 13 8.57 -3.95 13.97
C ASP A 13 7.89 -2.61 13.61
N ARG A 14 6.56 -2.64 13.50
CA ARG A 14 5.74 -1.57 12.88
C ARG A 14 4.61 -1.06 13.77
N ASP A 15 4.51 -1.54 15.01
CA ASP A 15 3.56 -1.01 15.99
C ASP A 15 4.04 0.32 16.58
N LEU A 16 4.42 1.25 15.71
CA LEU A 16 4.73 2.61 16.08
C LEU A 16 3.56 3.52 15.66
N PRO A 17 2.97 4.30 16.59
CA PRO A 17 1.92 5.24 16.26
C PRO A 17 2.46 6.34 15.32
N ILE A 18 1.64 6.90 14.46
CA ILE A 18 2.05 7.98 13.53
C ILE A 18 2.42 9.23 14.34
N GLY A 19 3.63 9.78 14.15
CA GLY A 19 4.06 11.04 14.74
C GLY A 19 5.59 11.22 14.75
N ASP A 20 6.07 12.37 15.24
CA ASP A 20 7.49 12.74 15.18
C ASP A 20 8.42 11.74 15.91
N GLN A 21 7.93 11.15 17.00
CA GLN A 21 8.68 10.15 17.77
C GLN A 21 8.86 8.83 16.98
N SER A 22 7.84 8.39 16.25
CA SER A 22 7.96 7.19 15.41
C SER A 22 8.78 7.45 14.17
N GLU A 23 8.73 8.66 13.60
CA GLU A 23 9.61 9.06 12.49
C GLU A 23 11.09 8.99 12.90
N THR A 24 11.42 9.52 14.09
CA THR A 24 12.80 9.47 14.63
C THR A 24 13.25 8.03 14.84
N ALA A 25 12.45 7.22 15.54
CA ALA A 25 12.79 5.82 15.82
C ALA A 25 12.88 4.96 14.54
N LEU A 26 12.06 5.26 13.54
CA LEU A 26 12.11 4.59 12.26
C LEU A 26 13.35 4.99 11.46
N GLN A 27 13.75 6.27 11.49
CA GLN A 27 14.96 6.74 10.82
C GLN A 27 16.21 6.04 11.40
N GLU A 28 16.34 5.96 12.72
CA GLU A 28 17.45 5.24 13.37
C GLU A 28 17.51 3.76 12.95
N ARG A 29 16.35 3.10 12.83
CA ARG A 29 16.27 1.70 12.37
C ARG A 29 16.65 1.55 10.89
N LEU A 30 16.21 2.47 10.03
CA LEU A 30 16.53 2.44 8.61
C LEU A 30 18.02 2.75 8.36
N ASP A 31 18.59 3.65 9.14
CA ASP A 31 20.03 3.97 9.12
C ASP A 31 20.86 2.75 9.53
N ALA A 32 20.43 2.02 10.57
CA ALA A 32 21.08 0.78 10.99
C ALA A 32 21.06 -0.32 9.90
N LEU A 33 20.04 -0.33 9.03
CA LEU A 33 19.98 -1.24 7.88
C LEU A 33 20.78 -0.75 6.66
N SER A 34 21.30 0.49 6.70
CA SER A 34 22.08 1.09 5.61
C SER A 34 21.38 1.01 4.24
N LEU A 35 20.05 1.14 4.23
CA LEU A 35 19.27 1.08 3.00
C LEU A 35 19.39 2.41 2.24
N PRO A 36 19.63 2.39 0.92
CA PRO A 36 19.63 3.61 0.14
C PRO A 36 18.20 4.16 0.03
N PHE A 37 18.09 5.48 0.02
CA PHE A 37 16.84 6.18 -0.24
C PHE A 37 16.79 6.64 -1.70
N ALA A 38 15.70 6.33 -2.38
CA ALA A 38 15.32 6.98 -3.63
C ALA A 38 14.47 8.20 -3.28
N ASP A 39 15.01 9.40 -3.46
CA ASP A 39 14.35 10.68 -3.19
C ASP A 39 14.50 11.59 -4.40
N GLU A 40 13.53 11.50 -5.31
CA GLU A 40 13.51 12.25 -6.56
C GLU A 40 12.20 13.05 -6.66
N PRO A 41 12.23 14.22 -7.33
CA PRO A 41 11.03 15.01 -7.56
C PRO A 41 10.13 14.34 -8.59
N PHE A 42 8.83 14.60 -8.47
CA PHE A 42 7.81 14.17 -9.42
C PHE A 42 7.35 15.38 -10.23
N ALA A 43 7.28 15.26 -11.54
CA ALA A 43 6.59 16.20 -12.40
C ALA A 43 5.07 16.00 -12.30
N LEU A 44 4.31 16.96 -12.83
CA LEU A 44 2.86 16.82 -12.90
C LEU A 44 2.49 15.56 -13.70
N ALA A 45 1.59 14.75 -13.14
CA ALA A 45 1.13 13.47 -13.67
C ALA A 45 2.13 12.31 -13.63
N ASP A 46 3.33 12.48 -13.04
CA ASP A 46 4.18 11.34 -12.72
C ASP A 46 3.52 10.45 -11.66
N VAL A 47 3.77 9.14 -11.75
CA VAL A 47 3.20 8.13 -10.86
C VAL A 47 4.31 7.28 -10.26
N SER A 48 4.26 7.08 -8.95
CA SER A 48 5.07 6.08 -8.24
C SER A 48 4.21 4.91 -7.79
N PHE A 49 4.77 3.70 -7.85
CA PHE A 49 4.23 2.52 -7.20
C PHE A 49 5.19 2.08 -6.08
N HIS A 50 4.64 1.71 -4.93
CA HIS A 50 5.42 1.12 -3.85
C HIS A 50 4.65 -0.05 -3.24
N LEU A 51 5.37 -1.09 -2.83
CA LEU A 51 4.77 -2.24 -2.14
C LEU A 51 4.31 -1.82 -0.76
N GLY A 52 3.22 -2.42 -0.24
CA GLY A 52 2.64 -2.05 1.07
C GLY A 52 3.63 -2.12 2.24
N TRP A 53 4.70 -2.91 2.12
CA TRP A 53 5.74 -3.00 3.14
C TRP A 53 6.93 -2.03 2.94
N THR A 54 6.92 -1.19 1.90
CA THR A 54 8.02 -0.24 1.62
C THR A 54 7.93 0.96 2.56
N PHE A 55 8.98 1.19 3.36
CA PHE A 55 9.08 2.43 4.13
C PHE A 55 9.29 3.63 3.21
N HIS A 56 8.50 4.67 3.45
CA HIS A 56 8.51 5.89 2.67
C HIS A 56 8.16 7.10 3.53
N ARG A 57 8.58 8.28 3.09
CA ARG A 57 8.28 9.55 3.75
C ARG A 57 8.05 10.66 2.75
N ALA A 58 7.36 11.70 3.21
CA ALA A 58 7.15 12.91 2.45
C ALA A 58 7.68 14.11 3.24
N GLY A 59 8.68 14.80 2.71
CA GLY A 59 9.19 16.01 3.34
C GLY A 59 8.13 17.13 3.44
N PRO A 60 8.35 18.11 4.33
CA PRO A 60 7.45 19.25 4.52
C PRO A 60 7.31 20.06 3.23
N ASN A 61 6.14 20.68 3.04
CA ASN A 61 5.94 21.64 1.96
C ASN A 61 6.51 23.00 2.40
N THR A 62 7.59 23.45 1.77
CA THR A 62 8.25 24.73 2.06
C THR A 62 7.80 25.88 1.15
N THR A 63 6.77 25.65 0.34
CA THR A 63 6.23 26.64 -0.62
C THR A 63 4.86 27.14 -0.18
N ASP A 64 4.37 28.20 -0.83
CA ASP A 64 3.03 28.75 -0.65
C ASP A 64 1.96 28.04 -1.51
N GLN A 65 2.36 27.07 -2.33
CA GLN A 65 1.46 26.30 -3.20
C GLN A 65 1.17 24.93 -2.60
N PRO A 66 -0.10 24.49 -2.52
CA PRO A 66 -0.44 23.19 -1.96
C PRO A 66 0.05 22.04 -2.85
N ARG A 67 0.78 21.07 -2.27
CA ARG A 67 1.13 19.81 -2.91
C ARG A 67 -0.09 18.88 -2.96
N ARG A 68 -0.70 18.74 -4.13
CA ARG A 68 -1.87 17.87 -4.35
C ARG A 68 -1.43 16.52 -4.93
N VAL A 69 -1.95 15.44 -4.36
CA VAL A 69 -1.68 14.06 -4.80
C VAL A 69 -2.97 13.25 -4.76
N MET A 70 -3.03 12.20 -5.56
CA MET A 70 -4.05 11.16 -5.47
C MET A 70 -3.36 9.84 -5.15
N THR A 71 -3.85 9.15 -4.13
CA THR A 71 -3.34 7.84 -3.71
C THR A 71 -4.36 6.77 -4.05
N ILE A 72 -3.91 5.67 -4.63
CA ILE A 72 -4.71 4.47 -4.87
C ILE A 72 -3.99 3.31 -4.20
N ILE A 73 -4.73 2.51 -3.42
CA ILE A 73 -4.24 1.27 -2.83
C ILE A 73 -4.81 0.12 -3.65
N TYR A 74 -3.93 -0.71 -4.19
CA TYR A 74 -4.31 -1.96 -4.83
C TYR A 74 -4.07 -3.10 -3.85
N MET A 75 -5.03 -4.02 -3.78
CA MET A 75 -4.92 -5.27 -3.05
C MET A 75 -5.18 -6.45 -3.98
N ASP A 76 -4.81 -7.64 -3.54
CA ASP A 76 -5.08 -8.87 -4.28
C ASP A 76 -6.61 -9.06 -4.45
N ALA A 77 -7.05 -9.56 -5.61
CA ALA A 77 -8.47 -9.74 -5.89
C ALA A 77 -9.14 -10.78 -4.97
N ASP A 78 -8.36 -11.71 -4.44
CA ASP A 78 -8.80 -12.73 -3.49
C ASP A 78 -8.52 -12.34 -2.02
N MET A 79 -8.11 -11.08 -1.77
CA MET A 79 -7.83 -10.58 -0.42
C MET A 79 -9.08 -10.68 0.45
N ARG A 80 -8.91 -11.20 1.67
CA ARG A 80 -10.00 -11.39 2.64
C ARG A 80 -9.93 -10.37 3.75
N LEU A 81 -11.09 -9.88 4.20
CA LEU A 81 -11.16 -8.96 5.31
C LEU A 81 -10.64 -9.64 6.59
N ALA A 82 -9.59 -9.09 7.18
CA ALA A 82 -9.03 -9.59 8.42
C ALA A 82 -9.87 -9.15 9.63
N GLU A 83 -9.81 -9.91 10.73
CA GLU A 83 -10.34 -9.47 12.01
C GLU A 83 -9.56 -8.23 12.50
N PRO A 84 -10.22 -7.08 12.75
CA PRO A 84 -9.54 -5.88 13.21
C PRO A 84 -8.83 -6.10 14.55
N THR A 85 -7.57 -5.70 14.66
CA THR A 85 -6.78 -5.79 15.91
C THR A 85 -6.74 -4.48 16.69
N ASN A 86 -7.23 -3.39 16.10
CA ASN A 86 -7.34 -2.08 16.73
C ASN A 86 -8.50 -1.26 16.15
N GLU A 87 -8.80 -0.14 16.80
CA GLU A 87 -9.94 0.72 16.44
C GLU A 87 -9.81 1.34 15.05
N ASN A 88 -8.59 1.66 14.61
CA ASN A 88 -8.37 2.23 13.27
C ASN A 88 -8.71 1.20 12.18
N GLN A 89 -8.29 -0.06 12.35
CA GLN A 89 -8.64 -1.13 11.42
C GLN A 89 -10.14 -1.40 11.38
N ARG A 90 -10.82 -1.29 12.52
CA ARG A 90 -12.28 -1.42 12.59
C ARG A 90 -12.98 -0.32 11.78
N LEU A 91 -12.56 0.93 11.98
CA LEU A 91 -13.05 2.08 11.23
C LEU A 91 -12.74 1.96 9.74
N ASP A 92 -11.55 1.47 9.38
CA ASP A 92 -11.16 1.25 7.98
C ASP A 92 -12.03 0.18 7.32
N ALA A 93 -12.31 -0.93 8.02
CA ALA A 93 -13.21 -1.96 7.52
C ALA A 93 -14.63 -1.42 7.29
N GLU A 94 -15.18 -0.69 8.27
CA GLU A 94 -16.51 -0.09 8.19
C GLU A 94 -16.62 0.96 7.08
N THR A 95 -15.57 1.76 6.87
CA THR A 95 -15.57 2.87 5.91
C THR A 95 -15.24 2.41 4.49
N TRP A 96 -14.23 1.56 4.34
CA TRP A 96 -13.63 1.25 3.04
C TRP A 96 -14.01 -0.12 2.49
N CYS A 97 -14.52 -1.04 3.31
CA CYS A 97 -14.91 -2.40 2.88
C CYS A 97 -16.42 -2.67 3.04
N PRO A 98 -17.32 -1.78 2.55
CA PRO A 98 -18.74 -1.90 2.84
C PRO A 98 -19.33 -3.21 2.28
N GLY A 99 -19.99 -3.98 3.15
CA GLY A 99 -20.66 -5.22 2.76
C GLY A 99 -19.77 -6.47 2.77
N ALA A 100 -18.46 -6.34 3.00
CA ALA A 100 -17.58 -7.49 3.22
C ALA A 100 -17.55 -7.87 4.71
N GLY A 101 -17.84 -9.12 5.04
CA GLY A 101 -17.67 -9.68 6.38
C GLY A 101 -16.23 -10.15 6.64
N VAL A 102 -15.85 -10.30 7.91
CA VAL A 102 -14.56 -10.87 8.28
C VAL A 102 -14.41 -12.27 7.68
N GLY A 103 -13.27 -12.52 7.03
CA GLY A 103 -12.96 -13.76 6.34
C GLY A 103 -13.53 -13.86 4.92
N GLU A 104 -14.39 -12.94 4.49
CA GLU A 104 -14.92 -12.88 3.12
C GLU A 104 -13.97 -12.12 2.19
N VAL A 105 -14.06 -12.40 0.89
CA VAL A 105 -13.30 -11.66 -0.13
C VAL A 105 -13.81 -10.22 -0.15
N ILE A 106 -12.89 -9.25 -0.23
CA ILE A 106 -13.21 -7.83 -0.26
C ILE A 106 -13.62 -7.42 -1.69
N ASP A 107 -14.79 -7.89 -2.13
CA ASP A 107 -15.46 -7.44 -3.34
C ASP A 107 -16.61 -6.52 -2.95
N SER A 108 -16.31 -5.23 -2.86
CA SER A 108 -17.27 -4.20 -2.45
C SER A 108 -17.41 -3.10 -3.49
N PRO A 109 -18.47 -2.28 -3.44
CA PRO A 109 -18.63 -1.15 -4.35
C PRO A 109 -17.45 -0.15 -4.36
N LEU A 110 -16.67 -0.10 -3.27
CA LEU A 110 -15.47 0.74 -3.17
C LEU A 110 -14.18 0.02 -3.55
N ASN A 111 -14.20 -1.31 -3.63
CA ASN A 111 -13.05 -2.14 -3.98
C ASN A 111 -13.38 -3.08 -5.16
N PRO A 112 -13.71 -2.55 -6.35
CA PRO A 112 -14.05 -3.38 -7.49
C PRO A 112 -12.82 -4.11 -8.04
N VAL A 113 -13.04 -5.32 -8.56
CA VAL A 113 -12.06 -6.02 -9.39
C VAL A 113 -11.77 -5.18 -10.65
N LEU A 114 -10.52 -4.77 -10.82
CA LEU A 114 -10.10 -3.89 -11.92
C LEU A 114 -9.93 -4.64 -13.25
N TYR A 115 -9.50 -5.89 -13.18
CA TYR A 115 -9.27 -6.73 -14.34
C TYR A 115 -9.37 -8.21 -13.98
N SER A 116 -10.31 -8.91 -14.61
CA SER A 116 -10.37 -10.37 -14.63
C SER A 116 -10.05 -10.83 -16.04
N GLY A 117 -8.86 -11.41 -16.23
CA GLY A 117 -8.46 -11.91 -17.54
C GLY A 117 -9.48 -12.92 -18.07
N CYS A 118 -9.84 -12.81 -19.36
CA CYS A 118 -10.64 -13.83 -20.02
C CYS A 118 -9.84 -15.14 -20.02
N ALA A 119 -10.38 -16.20 -19.40
CA ALA A 119 -9.80 -17.53 -19.53
C ALA A 119 -9.92 -17.97 -20.99
N LEU A 120 -8.82 -17.87 -21.75
CA LEU A 120 -8.69 -18.56 -23.02
C LEU A 120 -8.82 -20.06 -22.73
N THR A 121 -10.01 -20.60 -22.93
CA THR A 121 -10.23 -22.04 -22.95
C THR A 121 -9.49 -22.58 -24.17
N ALA A 122 -8.29 -23.13 -23.94
CA ALA A 122 -7.60 -23.90 -24.95
C ALA A 122 -8.37 -25.21 -25.19
N SER A 123 -9.40 -25.15 -26.03
CA SER A 123 -9.93 -26.34 -26.68
C SER A 123 -8.91 -26.76 -27.74
N ALA A 124 -7.96 -27.61 -27.35
CA ALA A 124 -7.19 -28.40 -28.30
C ALA A 124 -7.87 -29.77 -28.37
N SER A 125 -8.78 -29.92 -29.33
CA SER A 125 -9.24 -31.22 -29.80
C SER A 125 -8.02 -32.05 -30.22
N ARG A 126 -7.82 -33.21 -29.59
CA ARG A 126 -6.93 -34.25 -30.14
C ARG A 126 -7.50 -34.69 -31.49
N VAL A 127 -6.71 -34.51 -32.54
CA VAL A 127 -6.88 -35.24 -33.80
C VAL A 127 -5.89 -36.40 -33.75
N GLU A 128 -6.40 -37.58 -34.03
CA GLU A 128 -5.69 -38.87 -34.11
C GLU A 128 -4.57 -38.88 -35.16
#